data_AF-A0A1W0WWL7-F1
#
_entry.id   AF-A0A1W0WWL7-F1
#
_cell.length_a   1.000
_cell.length_b   1.000
_cell.length_c   1.000
_cell.angle_alpha   90.00
_cell.angle_beta   90.00
_cell.angle_gamma   90.00
#
_symmetry.space_group_name_H-M   'P 1'
#
loop_
_entity.id
_entity.type
_entity.pdbx_description
1 polymer ?
#
loop_
_entity_poly.entity_id
_entity_poly.type
_entity_poly.pdbx_seq_one_letter_code
_entity_poly.pdbx_strand_id
1 'polypeptide(L)'
;MFRISGICFLVSLSVATIAAQLHHNWQDSPRIVGGQTEARQPTAETQLLAESLRSQVEAQFGGQPLNPYQLVDFTTQVVAGTNWYFKILVGYNGKPFGLVLVSAFEPLGSGRQPLQLTGVQNMQSS
;
A
#
# COMPACT_ATOMS: atom_id res chain seq x y z
N MET A 1 -63.92 -22.82 -18.58
CA MET A 1 -63.24 -23.43 -17.42
C MET A 1 -61.76 -23.03 -17.52
N PHE A 2 -61.33 -22.13 -16.64
CA PHE A 2 -59.98 -21.56 -16.58
C PHE A 2 -58.95 -22.60 -16.15
N ARG A 3 -57.79 -22.70 -16.82
CA ARG A 3 -56.47 -22.89 -16.19
C ARG A 3 -55.39 -22.34 -17.12
N ILE A 4 -54.93 -21.12 -16.83
CA ILE A 4 -53.68 -20.57 -17.36
C ILE A 4 -52.61 -21.03 -16.35
N SER A 5 -51.73 -21.95 -16.75
CA SER A 5 -50.58 -22.38 -15.96
C SER A 5 -49.33 -21.79 -16.63
N GLY A 6 -48.76 -20.75 -16.04
CA GLY A 6 -47.42 -20.86 -15.44
C GLY A 6 -46.35 -20.47 -16.46
N ILE A 7 -46.10 -19.16 -16.64
CA ILE A 7 -45.05 -18.41 -15.94
C ILE A 7 -43.65 -18.81 -16.45
N CYS A 8 -43.17 -17.89 -17.29
CA CYS A 8 -41.81 -17.65 -17.74
C CYS A 8 -40.77 -17.83 -16.63
N PHE A 9 -39.90 -18.83 -16.74
CA PHE A 9 -38.68 -18.89 -15.94
C PHE A 9 -37.66 -17.93 -16.56
N LEU A 10 -37.64 -16.70 -16.04
CA LEU A 10 -36.51 -15.80 -16.18
C LEU A 10 -35.32 -16.42 -15.43
N VAL A 11 -34.33 -16.89 -16.19
CA VAL A 11 -33.03 -17.26 -15.64
C VAL A 11 -32.35 -15.96 -15.20
N SER A 12 -32.47 -15.67 -13.91
CA SER A 12 -31.70 -14.62 -13.24
C SER A 12 -30.23 -15.08 -13.20
N LEU A 13 -29.46 -14.74 -14.24
CA LEU A 13 -28.00 -14.73 -14.14
C LEU A 13 -27.64 -13.62 -13.14
N SER A 14 -27.37 -14.03 -11.90
CA SER A 14 -26.79 -13.16 -10.90
C SER A 14 -25.42 -12.70 -11.38
N VAL A 15 -25.21 -11.38 -11.49
CA VAL A 15 -23.97 -10.72 -11.94
C VAL A 15 -22.87 -10.80 -10.86
N ALA A 16 -22.78 -11.91 -10.14
CA ALA A 16 -21.84 -12.09 -9.03
C ALA A 16 -20.61 -12.94 -9.39
N THR A 17 -20.42 -13.30 -10.66
CA THR A 17 -19.34 -14.21 -11.08
C THR A 17 -18.48 -13.64 -12.22
N ILE A 18 -18.17 -12.34 -12.18
CA ILE A 18 -17.15 -11.74 -13.08
C ILE A 18 -16.14 -10.89 -12.28
N ALA A 19 -15.75 -11.35 -11.09
CA ALA A 19 -14.67 -10.68 -10.33
C ALA A 19 -13.68 -11.66 -9.68
N ALA A 20 -13.60 -12.90 -10.17
CA ALA A 20 -12.71 -13.91 -9.59
C ALA A 20 -11.62 -14.44 -10.57
N GLN A 21 -11.60 -14.01 -11.83
CA GLN A 21 -10.69 -14.57 -12.84
C GLN A 21 -9.84 -13.51 -13.56
N LEU A 22 -9.11 -12.68 -12.81
CA LEU A 22 -7.89 -12.01 -13.27
C LEU A 22 -6.88 -11.91 -12.12
N HIS A 23 -6.56 -13.03 -11.46
CA HIS A 23 -5.38 -13.11 -10.60
C HIS A 23 -4.12 -13.41 -11.43
N HIS A 24 -3.97 -12.72 -12.58
CA HIS A 24 -2.65 -12.60 -13.19
C HIS A 24 -1.87 -11.59 -12.34
N ASN A 25 -1.10 -12.18 -11.43
CA ASN A 25 -0.03 -11.61 -10.65
C ASN A 25 0.86 -10.69 -11.52
N TRP A 26 0.52 -9.40 -11.61
CA TRP A 26 1.38 -8.35 -12.16
C TRP A 26 2.31 -7.75 -11.10
N GLN A 27 2.45 -8.37 -9.93
CA GLN A 27 3.24 -7.82 -8.82
C GLN A 27 4.73 -8.18 -8.89
N ASP A 28 5.13 -9.06 -9.81
CA ASP A 28 6.52 -9.48 -9.99
C ASP A 28 7.17 -8.77 -11.19
N SER A 29 7.26 -7.43 -11.15
CA SER A 29 8.27 -6.74 -11.95
C SER A 29 9.64 -7.36 -11.62
N PRO A 30 10.48 -7.69 -12.61
CA PRO A 30 11.76 -8.34 -12.36
C PRO A 30 12.59 -7.53 -11.36
N ARG A 31 12.97 -8.17 -10.25
CA ARG A 31 13.79 -7.57 -9.20
C ARG A 31 15.22 -7.41 -9.70
N ILE A 32 15.54 -6.26 -10.29
CA ILE A 32 16.91 -5.92 -10.71
C ILE A 32 17.67 -5.35 -9.51
N VAL A 33 18.85 -5.90 -9.21
CA VAL A 33 19.73 -5.37 -8.16
C VAL A 33 20.11 -3.93 -8.51
N GLY A 34 19.87 -3.01 -7.58
CA GLY A 34 20.13 -1.58 -7.74
C GLY A 34 19.04 -0.79 -8.49
N GLY A 35 18.07 -1.44 -9.13
CA GLY A 35 16.93 -0.77 -9.77
C GLY A 35 15.76 -0.57 -8.80
N GLN A 36 15.17 0.63 -8.79
CA GLN A 36 13.86 0.84 -8.16
C GLN A 36 12.78 0.18 -9.01
N THR A 37 11.85 -0.52 -8.37
CA THR A 37 10.66 -1.07 -9.02
C THR A 37 9.67 0.05 -9.36
N GLU A 38 8.72 -0.25 -10.24
CA GLU A 38 7.56 0.60 -10.46
C GLU A 38 6.75 0.80 -9.17
N ALA A 39 6.00 1.90 -9.11
CA ALA A 39 5.12 2.24 -7.98
C ALA A 39 3.97 1.24 -7.88
N ARG A 40 3.80 0.67 -6.69
CA ARG A 40 2.80 -0.36 -6.40
C ARG A 40 1.70 0.21 -5.50
N GLN A 41 0.49 -0.32 -5.70
CA GLN A 41 -0.66 0.03 -4.87
C GLN A 41 -0.53 -0.58 -3.46
N PRO A 42 -0.94 0.15 -2.41
CA PRO A 42 -0.90 -0.34 -1.03
C PRO A 42 -1.72 -1.63 -0.85
N THR A 43 -1.17 -2.58 -0.10
CA THR A 43 -1.89 -3.73 0.43
C THR A 43 -2.03 -3.58 1.95
N ALA A 44 -2.87 -4.38 2.59
CA ALA A 44 -3.00 -4.37 4.05
C ALA A 44 -1.65 -4.64 4.74
N GLU A 45 -0.82 -5.51 4.18
CA GLU A 45 0.51 -5.84 4.71
C GLU A 45 1.48 -4.66 4.59
N THR A 46 1.52 -3.97 3.45
CA THR A 46 2.45 -2.84 3.27
C THR A 46 2.01 -1.60 4.02
N GLN A 47 0.71 -1.41 4.22
CA GLN A 47 0.19 -0.40 5.15
C GLN A 47 0.65 -0.69 6.59
N LEU A 48 0.61 -1.95 7.05
CA LEU A 48 1.11 -2.32 8.37
C LEU A 48 2.64 -2.10 8.50
N LEU A 49 3.40 -2.35 7.43
CA LEU A 49 4.83 -2.02 7.42
C LEU A 49 5.07 -0.51 7.56
N ALA A 50 4.32 0.31 6.82
CA ALA A 50 4.38 1.77 6.96
C ALA A 50 3.98 2.20 8.39
N GLU A 51 2.93 1.60 8.95
CA GLU A 51 2.46 1.86 10.31
C GLU A 51 3.53 1.52 11.36
N SER A 52 4.32 0.46 11.15
CA SER A 52 5.43 0.10 12.06
C SER A 52 6.51 1.19 12.16
N LEU A 53 6.62 2.04 11.13
CA LEU A 53 7.54 3.17 11.09
C LEU A 53 6.90 4.46 11.65
N ARG A 54 5.59 4.48 11.88
CA ARG A 54 4.84 5.69 12.24
C ARG A 54 5.46 6.45 13.40
N SER A 55 5.78 5.77 14.50
CA SER A 55 6.36 6.41 15.69
C SER A 55 7.70 7.08 15.39
N GLN A 56 8.53 6.48 14.52
CA GLN A 56 9.81 7.06 14.09
C GLN A 56 9.57 8.27 13.17
N VAL A 57 8.54 8.20 12.32
CA VAL A 57 8.15 9.31 11.44
C VAL A 57 7.58 10.48 12.24
N GLU A 58 6.66 10.25 13.16
CA GLU A 58 6.08 11.29 14.04
C GLU A 58 7.16 12.00 14.86
N ALA A 59 8.19 11.28 15.31
CA ALA A 59 9.35 11.89 15.96
C ALA A 59 10.09 12.92 15.07
N GLN A 60 10.15 12.69 13.75
CA GLN A 60 10.71 13.67 12.80
C GLN A 60 9.82 14.92 12.64
N PHE A 61 8.52 14.82 12.96
CA PHE A 61 7.57 15.93 12.97
C PHE A 61 7.33 16.51 14.38
N GLY A 62 8.32 16.40 15.27
CA GLY A 62 8.24 16.97 16.62
C GLY A 62 7.36 16.18 17.59
N GLY A 63 7.12 14.89 17.32
CA GLY A 63 6.35 13.99 18.17
C GLY A 63 4.84 14.19 18.10
N GLN A 64 4.35 14.92 17.09
CA GLN A 64 2.93 15.13 16.88
C GLN A 64 2.26 13.92 16.21
N PRO A 65 1.05 13.55 16.60
CA PRO A 65 0.32 12.48 15.95
C PRO A 65 -0.05 12.88 14.52
N LEU A 66 0.31 12.04 13.55
CA LEU A 66 -0.01 12.27 12.15
C LEU A 66 -1.29 11.52 11.80
N ASN A 67 -2.38 12.24 11.53
CA ASN A 67 -3.66 11.64 11.15
C ASN A 67 -4.38 12.46 10.05
N PRO A 68 -4.72 11.85 8.89
CA PRO A 68 -4.52 10.43 8.54
C PRO A 68 -3.04 10.06 8.35
N TYR A 69 -2.71 8.78 8.45
CA TYR A 69 -1.40 8.20 8.09
C TYR A 69 -1.64 7.07 7.08
N GLN A 70 -1.77 7.43 5.81
CA GLN A 70 -2.26 6.52 4.77
C GLN A 70 -1.18 6.31 3.71
N LEU A 71 -0.79 5.06 3.48
CA LEU A 71 0.08 4.70 2.36
C LEU A 71 -0.67 4.91 1.05
N VAL A 72 -0.05 5.64 0.12
CA VAL A 72 -0.63 5.98 -1.19
C VAL A 72 0.01 5.13 -2.28
N ASP A 73 1.34 5.04 -2.27
CA ASP A 73 2.10 4.19 -3.16
C ASP A 73 3.41 3.78 -2.48
N PHE A 74 4.06 2.75 -3.02
CA PHE A 74 5.40 2.39 -2.59
C PHE A 74 6.24 1.84 -3.74
N THR A 75 7.56 2.02 -3.63
CA THR A 75 8.55 1.35 -4.49
C THR A 75 9.56 0.60 -3.62
N THR A 76 10.24 -0.37 -4.23
CA THR A 76 11.29 -1.13 -3.57
C THR A 76 12.54 -1.15 -4.44
N GLN A 77 13.70 -1.30 -3.81
CA GLN A 77 14.97 -1.49 -4.52
C GLN A 77 15.75 -2.60 -3.82
N VAL A 78 16.14 -3.61 -4.59
CA VAL A 78 16.94 -4.73 -4.06
C VAL A 78 18.41 -4.32 -4.01
N VAL A 79 19.02 -4.48 -2.84
CA VAL A 79 20.43 -4.24 -2.54
C VAL A 79 20.99 -5.43 -1.75
N ALA A 80 21.96 -5.25 -0.85
CA ALA A 80 22.29 -6.22 0.19
C ALA A 80 21.20 -6.23 1.30
N GLY A 81 19.95 -6.43 0.88
CA GLY A 81 18.72 -6.12 1.62
C GLY A 81 17.67 -5.52 0.68
N THR A 82 16.69 -4.82 1.24
CA THR A 82 15.65 -4.11 0.48
C THR A 82 15.53 -2.68 0.98
N ASN A 83 15.71 -1.71 0.11
CA ASN A 83 15.27 -0.35 0.36
C ASN A 83 13.78 -0.25 0.02
N TRP A 84 13.02 0.31 0.94
CA TRP A 84 11.60 0.59 0.80
C TRP A 84 11.39 2.10 0.73
N TYR A 85 10.55 2.53 -0.20
CA TYR A 85 10.14 3.92 -0.34
C TYR A 85 8.63 3.99 -0.28
N PHE A 86 8.11 4.52 0.82
CA PHE A 86 6.68 4.64 1.07
C PHE A 86 6.26 6.09 0.86
N LYS A 87 5.26 6.32 0.01
CA LYS A 87 4.63 7.62 -0.10
C LYS A 87 3.38 7.64 0.76
N ILE A 88 3.41 8.46 1.80
CA ILE A 88 2.39 8.46 2.84
C ILE A 88 1.70 9.80 2.84
N LEU A 89 0.38 9.79 2.70
CA LEU A 89 -0.47 10.93 2.99
C LEU A 89 -0.55 11.08 4.50
N VAL A 90 0.01 12.18 5.00
CA VAL A 90 -0.01 12.52 6.41
C VAL A 90 -0.94 13.70 6.65
N GLY A 91 -1.55 13.75 7.83
CA GLY A 91 -2.37 14.87 8.27
C GLY A 91 -2.02 15.36 9.67
N TYR A 92 -2.42 16.58 9.96
CA TYR A 92 -2.28 17.20 11.27
C TYR A 92 -3.63 17.79 11.70
N ASN A 93 -4.00 17.60 12.97
CA ASN A 93 -5.30 18.01 13.52
C ASN A 93 -6.51 17.54 12.68
N GLY A 94 -6.44 16.30 12.18
CA GLY A 94 -7.52 15.68 11.41
C GLY A 94 -7.67 16.22 9.97
N LYS A 95 -6.73 17.03 9.48
CA LYS A 95 -6.71 17.51 8.09
C LYS A 95 -5.50 16.94 7.35
N PRO A 96 -5.65 16.49 6.09
CA PRO A 96 -4.52 16.13 5.25
C PRO A 96 -3.55 17.31 5.15
N PHE A 97 -2.28 17.08 5.43
CA PHE A 97 -1.22 18.08 5.46
C PHE A 97 -0.36 17.99 4.19
N GLY A 98 -0.06 16.78 3.73
CA GLY A 98 0.73 16.59 2.52
C GLY A 98 1.19 15.15 2.32
N LEU A 99 1.95 14.95 1.24
CA LEU A 99 2.59 13.67 0.94
C LEU A 99 4.03 13.69 1.46
N VAL A 100 4.43 12.61 2.11
CA VAL A 100 5.76 12.44 2.67
C VAL A 100 6.35 11.15 2.11
N LEU A 101 7.59 11.22 1.64
CA LEU A 101 8.38 10.06 1.25
C LEU A 101 9.12 9.54 2.47
N VAL A 102 8.76 8.34 2.91
CA VAL A 102 9.41 7.62 4.01
C VAL A 102 10.30 6.55 3.40
N SER A 103 11.61 6.70 3.60
CA SER A 103 12.61 5.74 3.16
C SER A 103 12.97 4.82 4.32
N ALA A 104 13.02 3.52 4.08
CA ALA A 104 13.37 2.53 5.08
C ALA A 104 14.25 1.42 4.50
N PHE A 105 15.01 0.76 5.36
CA PHE A 105 15.91 -0.32 4.99
C PHE A 105 15.59 -1.60 5.74
N GLU A 106 15.48 -2.68 4.99
CA GLU A 106 15.35 -4.03 5.48
C GLU A 106 16.65 -4.81 5.17
N PRO A 107 17.44 -5.22 6.17
CA PRO A 107 18.68 -5.95 5.95
C PRO A 107 18.43 -7.37 5.43
N LEU A 108 19.37 -7.92 4.65
CA LEU A 108 19.26 -9.31 4.16
C LEU A 108 19.32 -10.32 5.32
N GLY A 109 18.42 -11.31 5.33
CA GLY A 109 18.34 -12.31 6.40
C GLY A 109 17.61 -11.81 7.66
N SER A 110 16.80 -10.76 7.52
CA SER A 110 16.03 -10.01 8.54
C SER A 110 15.00 -10.78 9.36
N GLY A 111 15.05 -12.12 9.44
CA GLY A 111 14.18 -12.90 10.34
C GLY A 111 14.27 -12.50 11.83
N ARG A 112 15.16 -11.56 12.19
CA ARG A 112 15.32 -10.97 13.52
C ARG A 112 15.42 -9.43 13.57
N GLN A 113 15.48 -8.73 12.43
CA GLN A 113 15.74 -7.28 12.43
C GLN A 113 14.54 -6.51 11.86
N PRO A 114 13.97 -5.54 12.60
CA PRO A 114 12.85 -4.76 12.13
C PRO A 114 13.26 -3.80 11.01
N LEU A 115 12.28 -3.37 10.23
CA LEU A 115 12.43 -2.33 9.21
C LEU A 115 12.94 -1.03 9.85
N GLN A 116 14.01 -0.46 9.30
CA GLN A 116 14.69 0.71 9.89
C GLN A 116 14.41 1.97 9.08
N LEU A 117 13.95 3.04 9.74
CA LEU A 117 13.77 4.32 9.07
C LEU A 117 15.14 4.89 8.65
N THR A 118 15.30 5.20 7.38
CA THR A 118 16.53 5.82 6.84
C THR A 118 16.35 7.28 6.45
N GLY A 119 15.12 7.71 6.17
CA GLY A 119 14.85 9.11 5.86
C GLY A 119 13.37 9.46 5.75
N VAL A 120 13.07 10.74 5.92
CA VAL A 120 11.74 11.32 5.76
C VAL A 120 11.87 12.60 4.94
N GLN A 121 11.14 12.72 3.85
CA GLN A 121 11.18 13.89 2.96
C GLN A 121 9.77 14.40 2.67
N ASN A 122 9.55 15.71 2.79
CA ASN A 122 8.27 16.31 2.43
C ASN A 122 8.18 16.46 0.90
N MET A 123 7.16 15.86 0.28
CA MET A 123 6.95 15.88 -1.17
C MET A 123 6.02 17.02 -1.60
N GLN A 124 6.24 18.24 -1.07
CA GLN A 124 5.55 19.41 -1.61
C GLN A 124 6.03 19.63 -3.05
N SER A 125 5.11 19.65 -4.01
CA SER A 125 5.39 20.14 -5.35
C SER A 125 5.69 21.63 -5.24
N SER A 126 6.93 22.01 -5.53
CA SER A 126 7.35 23.41 -5.62
C SER A 126 6.59 24.19 -6.69
#